data_AF-A0A6I6JHH9-F1
#
_entry.id   AF-A0A6I6JHH9-F1
#
_cell.length_a   1.000
_cell.length_b   1.000
_cell.length_c   1.000
_cell.angle_alpha   90.00
_cell.angle_beta   90.00
_cell.angle_gamma   90.00
#
_symmetry.space_group_name_H-M   'P 1'
#
loop_
_entity.id
_entity.type
_entity.pdbx_description
1 polymer ?
#
loop_
_entity_poly.entity_id
_entity_poly.type
_entity_poly.pdbx_seq_one_letter_code
_entity_poly.pdbx_strand_id
1 'polypeptide(L)'
;MSEATRNEDTILGIFLLGLRTWLAEIKWLSKSALTRFEVSRLEKELNQEYGNLGRIAEAPRGKMAEKELCLKQIGFLKEEIENLRADLAADRETRMATLRENN
;
A
#
# COMPACT_ATOMS: atom_id res chain seq x y z
N MET A 1 49.33 -13.38 -6.77
CA MET A 1 48.01 -13.59 -6.12
C MET A 1 47.40 -14.84 -6.70
N SER A 2 47.05 -15.80 -5.85
CA SER A 2 46.54 -17.14 -6.24
C SER A 2 45.13 -17.05 -6.83
N GLU A 3 44.79 -17.94 -7.77
CA GLU A 3 43.43 -18.06 -8.35
C GLU A 3 42.33 -18.23 -7.29
N ALA A 4 42.65 -18.86 -6.15
CA ALA A 4 41.71 -19.11 -5.06
C ALA A 4 41.15 -17.82 -4.43
N THR A 5 42.00 -16.81 -4.18
CA THR A 5 41.54 -15.55 -3.56
C THR A 5 40.65 -14.73 -4.49
N ARG A 6 40.91 -14.80 -5.81
CA ARG A 6 40.06 -14.13 -6.82
C ARG A 6 38.66 -14.74 -6.90
N ASN A 7 38.55 -16.07 -6.77
CA ASN A 7 37.27 -16.76 -6.79
C ASN A 7 36.47 -16.52 -5.50
N GLU A 8 37.12 -16.48 -4.33
CA GLU A 8 36.46 -16.14 -3.06
C GLU A 8 35.88 -14.71 -3.09
N ASP A 9 36.65 -13.73 -3.56
CA ASP A 9 36.17 -12.35 -3.74
C ASP A 9 34.98 -12.27 -4.72
N THR A 10 34.99 -13.11 -5.76
CA THR A 10 33.91 -13.17 -6.77
C THR A 10 32.64 -13.80 -6.18
N ILE A 11 32.76 -14.87 -5.40
CA ILE A 11 31.63 -15.55 -4.76
C ILE A 11 30.99 -14.66 -3.69
N LEU A 12 31.82 -14.02 -2.85
CA LEU A 12 31.34 -13.06 -1.86
C LEU A 12 30.65 -11.86 -2.53
N GLY A 13 31.21 -11.36 -3.64
CA GLY A 13 30.60 -10.30 -4.44
C GLY A 13 29.22 -10.68 -4.99
N ILE A 14 29.07 -11.89 -5.54
CA ILE A 14 27.79 -12.40 -6.05
C ILE A 14 26.78 -12.57 -4.91
N PHE A 15 27.21 -13.11 -3.77
CA PHE A 15 26.34 -13.29 -2.60
C PHE A 15 25.84 -11.94 -2.07
N LEU A 16 26.74 -10.95 -1.90
CA LEU A 16 26.39 -9.61 -1.45
C LEU A 16 25.43 -8.91 -2.41
N LEU A 17 25.64 -9.08 -3.72
CA LEU A 17 24.72 -8.57 -4.73
C LEU A 17 23.33 -9.19 -4.59
N GLY A 18 23.25 -10.52 -4.48
CA GLY A 18 21.99 -11.24 -4.29
C GLY A 18 21.25 -10.79 -3.01
N LEU A 19 21.98 -10.65 -1.90
CA LEU A 19 21.41 -10.18 -0.63
C LEU A 19 20.89 -8.73 -0.74
N ARG A 20 21.63 -7.83 -1.41
CA ARG A 20 21.19 -6.44 -1.61
C ARG A 20 19.90 -6.36 -2.43
N THR A 21 19.81 -7.17 -3.49
CA THR A 21 18.60 -7.28 -4.30
C THR A 21 17.43 -7.80 -3.46
N TRP A 22 17.64 -8.87 -2.70
CA TRP A 22 16.61 -9.44 -1.84
C TRP A 22 16.10 -8.47 -0.75
N LEU A 23 16.99 -7.66 -0.16
CA LEU A 23 16.57 -6.63 0.81
C LEU A 23 15.73 -5.52 0.16
N ALA A 24 16.10 -5.08 -1.04
CA ALA A 24 15.31 -4.12 -1.80
C ALA A 24 13.91 -4.68 -2.11
N GLU A 25 13.86 -5.97 -2.43
CA GLU A 25 12.62 -6.70 -2.69
C GLU A 25 11.69 -6.75 -1.47
N ILE A 26 12.23 -7.10 -0.31
CA ILE A 26 11.45 -7.13 0.94
C ILE A 26 10.91 -5.75 1.28
N LYS A 27 11.73 -4.71 1.15
CA LYS A 27 11.31 -3.33 1.46
C LYS A 27 10.11 -2.91 0.62
N TRP A 28 10.09 -3.30 -0.66
CA TRP A 28 8.97 -3.02 -1.54
C TRP A 28 7.72 -3.83 -1.17
N LEU A 29 7.89 -5.14 -0.91
CA LEU A 29 6.79 -6.01 -0.50
C LEU A 29 6.16 -5.53 0.81
N SER A 30 6.97 -5.10 1.79
CA SER A 30 6.48 -4.60 3.06
C SER A 30 5.70 -3.29 2.88
N LYS A 31 6.18 -2.35 2.05
CA LYS A 31 5.45 -1.12 1.71
C LYS A 31 4.09 -1.47 1.09
N SER A 32 4.07 -2.35 0.10
CA SER A 32 2.85 -2.79 -0.57
C SER A 32 1.86 -3.45 0.39
N ALA A 33 2.36 -4.28 1.32
CA ALA A 33 1.52 -4.94 2.32
C ALA A 33 0.90 -3.93 3.30
N LEU A 34 1.69 -2.95 3.77
CA LEU A 34 1.21 -1.89 4.65
C LEU A 34 0.15 -1.03 3.98
N THR A 35 0.35 -0.63 2.72
CA THR A 35 -0.66 0.11 1.95
C THR A 35 -1.96 -0.67 1.80
N ARG A 36 -1.90 -1.98 1.52
CA ARG A 36 -3.10 -2.83 1.44
C ARG A 36 -3.81 -2.96 2.79
N PHE A 37 -3.04 -3.07 3.87
CA PHE A 37 -3.61 -3.09 5.21
C PHE A 37 -4.35 -1.77 5.51
N GLU A 38 -3.77 -0.64 5.13
CA GLU A 38 -4.39 0.67 5.31
C GLU A 38 -5.69 0.80 4.50
N VAL A 39 -5.69 0.37 3.23
CA VAL A 39 -6.93 0.29 2.42
C VAL A 39 -8.00 -0.54 3.13
N SER A 40 -7.65 -1.71 3.67
CA SER A 40 -8.61 -2.55 4.39
C SER A 40 -9.13 -1.89 5.68
N ARG A 41 -8.28 -1.13 6.37
CA ARG A 41 -8.68 -0.37 7.56
C ARG A 41 -9.70 0.71 7.19
N LEU A 42 -9.43 1.48 6.14
CA LEU A 42 -10.32 2.53 5.64
C LEU A 42 -11.64 1.97 5.11
N GLU A 43 -11.63 0.81 4.46
CA GLU A 43 -12.86 0.12 4.03
C GLU A 43 -13.75 -0.27 5.21
N LYS A 44 -13.14 -0.73 6.32
CA LYS A 44 -13.89 -1.03 7.55
C LYS A 44 -14.51 0.24 8.15
N GLU A 45 -13.76 1.32 8.17
CA GLU A 45 -14.24 2.64 8.65
C GLU A 45 -15.38 3.16 7.77
N LEU A 46 -15.25 3.04 6.45
CA LEU A 46 -16.28 3.40 5.48
C LEU A 46 -17.58 2.62 5.71
N ASN A 47 -17.49 1.32 5.98
CA ASN A 47 -18.65 0.49 6.29
C ASN A 47 -19.32 0.91 7.62
N GLN A 48 -18.54 1.32 8.61
CA GLN A 48 -19.07 1.86 9.87
C GLN A 48 -19.82 3.17 9.62
N GLU A 49 -19.29 4.07 8.80
CA GLU A 49 -19.97 5.31 8.46
C GLU A 49 -21.28 5.09 7.70
N TYR A 50 -21.33 4.13 6.77
CA TYR A 50 -22.61 3.74 6.16
C TYR A 50 -23.62 3.22 7.20
N GLY A 51 -23.17 2.44 8.18
CA GLY A 51 -24.01 2.01 9.29
C GLY A 51 -24.51 3.18 10.15
N ASN A 52 -23.66 4.17 10.43
CA ASN A 52 -24.04 5.41 11.13
C ASN A 52 -25.10 6.18 10.35
N LEU A 53 -24.88 6.37 9.04
CA LEU A 53 -25.81 7.07 8.16
C LEU A 53 -27.18 6.38 8.12
N GLY A 54 -27.22 5.04 8.07
CA GLY A 54 -28.45 4.26 8.15
C GLY A 54 -29.21 4.52 9.46
N ARG A 55 -28.53 4.46 10.60
CA ARG A 55 -29.13 4.76 11.92
C ARG A 55 -29.64 6.21 12.04
N ILE A 56 -28.96 7.16 11.40
CA ILE A 56 -29.42 8.55 11.34
C ILE A 56 -30.68 8.65 10.48
N ALA A 57 -30.76 7.90 9.37
CA ALA A 57 -31.93 7.90 8.49
C ALA A 57 -33.17 7.30 9.16
N GLU A 58 -33.02 6.30 10.04
CA GLU A 58 -34.11 5.72 10.84
C GLU A 58 -34.70 6.72 11.87
N ALA A 59 -33.86 7.61 12.43
CA ALA A 59 -34.26 8.59 13.44
C ALA A 59 -33.70 10.00 13.14
N PRO A 60 -34.23 10.72 12.13
CA PRO A 60 -33.59 11.90 11.56
C PRO A 60 -33.77 13.20 12.36
N ARG A 61 -34.71 13.26 13.31
CA ARG A 61 -35.00 14.50 14.05
C ARG A 61 -33.77 14.98 14.85
N GLY A 62 -33.33 16.21 14.56
CA GLY A 62 -32.23 16.86 15.26
C GLY A 62 -30.82 16.44 14.82
N LYS A 63 -30.68 15.54 13.84
CA LYS A 63 -29.39 14.95 13.43
C LYS A 63 -28.82 15.45 12.11
N MET A 64 -29.25 16.63 11.65
CA MET A 64 -28.82 17.15 10.33
C MET A 64 -27.32 17.40 10.27
N ALA A 65 -26.71 17.93 11.34
CA ALA A 65 -25.27 18.14 11.42
C ALA A 65 -24.48 16.81 11.44
N GLU A 66 -24.95 15.83 12.20
CA GLU A 66 -24.36 14.48 12.24
C GLU A 66 -24.42 13.80 10.87
N LYS A 67 -25.55 13.93 10.17
CA LYS A 67 -25.73 13.42 8.81
C LYS A 67 -24.72 14.05 7.84
N GLU A 68 -24.56 15.37 7.88
CA GLU A 68 -23.65 16.08 7.01
C GLU A 68 -22.18 15.67 7.26
N LEU A 69 -21.79 15.55 8.53
CA LEU A 69 -20.46 15.07 8.91
C LEU A 69 -20.20 13.66 8.38
N CYS A 70 -21.14 12.73 8.59
CA CYS A 70 -21.03 11.36 8.12
C CYS A 70 -20.90 11.28 6.59
N LEU A 71 -21.65 12.10 5.84
CA LEU A 71 -21.53 12.17 4.39
C LEU A 71 -20.16 12.70 3.94
N LYS A 72 -19.61 13.71 4.63
CA LYS A 72 -18.25 14.23 4.36
C LYS A 72 -17.19 13.17 4.62
N GLN A 73 -17.30 12.44 5.73
CA GLN A 73 -16.39 11.35 6.07
C GLN A 73 -16.44 10.22 5.02
N ILE A 74 -17.64 9.81 4.60
CA ILE A 74 -17.83 8.83 3.51
C ILE A 74 -17.14 9.31 2.23
N GLY A 75 -17.32 10.59 1.86
CA GLY A 75 -16.67 11.18 0.69
C GLY A 75 -15.15 11.10 0.77
N PHE A 76 -14.59 11.57 1.89
CA PHE A 76 -13.16 11.52 2.15
C PHE A 76 -12.59 10.10 2.10
N LEU A 77 -13.22 9.14 2.81
CA LEU A 77 -12.75 7.76 2.88
C LEU A 77 -12.73 7.09 1.50
N LYS A 78 -13.72 7.37 0.65
CA LYS A 78 -13.75 6.85 -0.72
C LYS A 78 -12.59 7.39 -1.55
N GLU A 79 -12.40 8.71 -1.52
CA GLU A 79 -11.33 9.37 -2.25
C GLU A 79 -9.96 8.83 -1.82
N GLU A 80 -9.74 8.70 -0.51
CA GLU A 80 -8.47 8.19 0.02
C GLU A 80 -8.22 6.72 -0.37
N ILE A 81 -9.25 5.87 -0.31
CA ILE A 81 -9.15 4.47 -0.76
C ILE A 81 -8.79 4.41 -2.26
N GLU A 82 -9.43 5.23 -3.10
CA GLU A 82 -9.13 5.27 -4.53
C GLU A 82 -7.70 5.76 -4.79
N ASN A 83 -7.26 6.81 -4.10
CA ASN A 83 -5.89 7.33 -4.21
C ASN A 83 -4.86 6.26 -3.83
N LEU A 84 -5.00 5.59 -2.68
CA LEU A 84 -4.08 4.54 -2.25
C LEU A 84 -4.04 3.34 -3.21
N ARG A 85 -5.17 2.98 -3.81
CA ARG A 85 -5.25 1.91 -4.81
C ARG A 85 -4.57 2.32 -6.11
N ALA A 86 -4.74 3.55 -6.55
CA ALA A 86 -4.07 4.11 -7.72
C ALA A 86 -2.56 4.15 -7.51
N ASP A 87 -2.10 4.63 -6.36
CA ASP A 87 -0.68 4.65 -5.98
C ASP A 87 -0.07 3.24 -5.98
N LEU A 88 -0.77 2.26 -5.42
CA LEU A 88 -0.32 0.87 -5.42
C LEU A 88 -0.20 0.29 -6.85
N ALA A 89 -1.13 0.65 -7.73
CA ALA A 89 -1.09 0.23 -9.14
C ALA A 89 0.08 0.89 -9.89
N ALA A 90 0.28 2.20 -9.70
CA ALA A 90 1.36 2.95 -10.32
C ALA A 90 2.75 2.50 -9.83
N ASP A 91 2.90 2.23 -8.53
CA ASP A 91 4.13 1.72 -7.92
C ASP A 91 4.47 0.31 -8.48
N ARG A 92 3.45 -0.54 -8.67
CA ARG A 92 3.59 -1.84 -9.35
C ARG A 92 4.02 -1.69 -10.81
N GLU A 93 3.38 -0.79 -11.56
CA GLU A 93 3.69 -0.57 -12.98
C GLU A 93 5.12 -0.05 -13.17
N THR A 94 5.50 0.98 -12.40
CA THR A 94 6.85 1.55 -12.39
C THR A 94 7.89 0.46 -12.17
N ARG A 95 7.66 -0.39 -11.16
CA ARG A 95 8.56 -1.48 -10.83
C ARG A 95 8.67 -2.52 -11.96
N MET A 96 7.54 -2.91 -12.57
CA MET A 96 7.56 -3.85 -13.70
C MET A 96 8.28 -3.26 -14.91
N ALA A 97 8.20 -1.95 -15.14
CA ALA A 97 8.97 -1.27 -16.16
C ALA A 97 10.48 -1.34 -15.87
N THR A 98 10.90 -1.01 -14.64
CA THR A 98 12.31 -1.12 -14.23
C THR A 98 12.86 -2.54 -14.36
N LEU A 99 12.07 -3.57 -14.06
CA LEU A 99 12.49 -4.97 -14.23
C LEU A 99 12.61 -5.38 -15.71
N ARG A 100 11.84 -4.77 -16.62
CA ARG A 100 11.96 -5.02 -18.07
C ARG A 100 13.17 -4.33 -18.68
N GLU A 101 13.58 -3.18 -18.16
CA GLU A 101 14.76 -2.45 -18.63
C GLU A 101 16.08 -3.11 -18.19
N ASN A 102 16.06 -3.83 -17.07
CA ASN A 102 17.24 -4.46 -16.47
C ASN A 102 17.44 -5.94 -16.83
N ASN A 103 16.51 -6.55 -17.60
CA ASN A 103 16.60 -7.93 -18.10
C ASN A 103 16.70 -7.96 -19.62
#